data_AF-A0A6J7Q3B8-F1
#
_entry.id   AF-A0A6J7Q3B8-F1
#
_cell.length_a   1.000
_cell.length_b   1.000
_cell.length_c   1.000
_cell.angle_alpha   90.00
_cell.angle_beta   90.00
_cell.angle_gamma   90.00
#
_symmetry.space_group_name_H-M   'P 1'
#
loop_
_entity.id
_entity.type
_entity.pdbx_description
1 polymer ?
#
loop_
_entity_poly.entity_id
_entity_poly.type
_entity_poly.pdbx_seq_one_letter_code
_entity_poly.pdbx_strand_id
1 'polypeptide(L)'
;MARLIRGRSLLAGGLLAGAALGLGACGHGAAVSQARQACTTVNESLKIYSQITPTTPTAEANQLTADAQAKLLSALPSAAAATSGDGSFNALMTTISEATRVPENLLVPSLTAQCKVVLSNTPYLAS
;
A
#
# COMPACT_ATOMS: atom_id res chain seq x y z
N MET A 1 -68.12 -31.55 -2.71
CA MET A 1 -66.78 -31.99 -2.30
C MET A 1 -65.84 -31.84 -3.48
N ALA A 2 -64.94 -30.85 -3.50
CA ALA A 2 -63.73 -30.88 -4.33
C ALA A 2 -62.80 -29.75 -3.88
N ARG A 3 -61.55 -30.14 -3.59
CA ARG A 3 -60.51 -29.38 -2.89
C ARG A 3 -59.89 -28.30 -3.78
N LEU A 4 -59.66 -27.12 -3.19
CA LEU A 4 -58.62 -26.20 -3.63
C LEU A 4 -57.26 -26.69 -3.11
N ILE A 5 -56.21 -26.48 -3.90
CA ILE A 5 -55.00 -25.70 -3.55
C ILE A 5 -53.80 -26.13 -4.42
N ARG A 6 -53.02 -25.11 -4.83
CA ARG A 6 -51.63 -25.07 -5.33
C ARG A 6 -51.40 -25.20 -6.84
N GLY A 7 -51.62 -24.09 -7.53
CA GLY A 7 -50.86 -23.69 -8.72
C GLY A 7 -49.95 -22.51 -8.37
N ARG A 8 -48.65 -22.69 -8.58
CA ARG A 8 -47.53 -21.83 -8.17
C ARG A 8 -47.15 -20.91 -9.33
N SER A 9 -47.01 -19.61 -9.06
CA SER A 9 -46.09 -18.62 -9.68
C SER A 9 -46.81 -17.28 -9.89
N LEU A 10 -46.65 -16.38 -8.91
CA LEU A 10 -46.98 -14.96 -9.06
C LEU A 10 -45.69 -14.21 -9.43
N LEU A 11 -45.84 -13.43 -10.49
CA LEU A 11 -44.84 -12.54 -11.09
C LEU A 11 -44.53 -11.35 -10.17
N ALA A 12 -43.26 -10.96 -10.18
CA ALA A 12 -42.71 -9.60 -10.14
C ALA A 12 -43.44 -8.50 -9.34
N GLY A 13 -42.76 -7.92 -8.34
CA GLY A 13 -43.16 -6.64 -7.78
C GLY A 13 -42.37 -6.20 -6.55
N GLY A 14 -41.23 -5.54 -6.78
CA GLY A 14 -40.65 -4.48 -5.96
C GLY A 14 -40.55 -4.63 -4.44
N LEU A 15 -39.31 -4.75 -3.93
CA LEU A 15 -38.84 -4.12 -2.69
C LEU A 15 -37.30 -4.21 -2.63
N LEU A 16 -36.64 -3.39 -3.45
CA LEU A 16 -35.24 -3.00 -3.23
C LEU A 16 -35.21 -1.91 -2.16
N ALA A 17 -35.20 -2.31 -0.89
CA ALA A 17 -35.01 -1.38 0.22
C ALA A 17 -34.23 -2.09 1.34
N GLY A 18 -32.91 -1.87 1.39
CA GLY A 18 -32.11 -2.43 2.48
C GLY A 18 -30.59 -2.34 2.38
N ALA A 19 -30.01 -1.49 1.52
CA ALA A 19 -28.56 -1.31 1.46
C ALA A 19 -28.19 0.16 1.28
N ALA A 20 -28.39 0.99 2.31
CA ALA A 20 -28.09 2.42 2.20
C ALA A 20 -27.57 3.09 3.49
N LEU A 21 -26.92 2.35 4.40
CA LEU A 21 -26.26 2.96 5.55
C LEU A 21 -24.83 2.42 5.68
N GLY A 22 -23.87 3.09 5.04
CA GLY A 22 -22.44 2.81 5.25
C GLY A 22 -21.44 3.34 4.21
N LEU A 23 -21.84 4.04 3.14
CA LEU A 23 -20.92 4.50 2.06
C LEU A 23 -20.13 5.78 2.38
N GLY A 24 -19.73 5.98 3.65
CA GLY A 24 -19.08 7.21 4.11
C GLY A 24 -17.57 7.13 4.36
N ALA A 25 -16.88 6.03 4.01
CA ALA A 25 -15.45 5.84 4.31
C ALA A 25 -14.61 5.38 3.09
N CYS A 26 -15.11 5.62 1.88
CA CYS A 26 -14.60 5.00 0.66
C CYS A 26 -13.24 5.60 0.23
N GLY A 27 -12.15 4.92 0.56
CA GLY A 27 -10.82 5.13 -0.04
C GLY A 27 -9.70 5.30 0.98
N HIS A 28 -9.90 6.17 1.97
CA HIS A 28 -8.83 6.60 2.88
C HIS A 28 -8.26 5.44 3.73
N GLY A 29 -9.11 4.61 4.34
CA GLY A 29 -8.63 3.48 5.15
C GLY A 29 -7.86 2.42 4.34
N ALA A 30 -8.26 2.18 3.08
CA ALA A 30 -7.56 1.28 2.18
C ALA A 30 -6.24 1.87 1.65
N ALA A 31 -6.22 3.18 1.39
CA ALA A 31 -5.01 3.89 1.00
C ALA A 31 -3.95 3.84 2.10
N VAL A 32 -4.35 4.04 3.37
CA VAL A 32 -3.46 3.92 4.53
C VAL A 32 -2.89 2.51 4.67
N SER A 33 -3.71 1.48 4.54
CA SER A 33 -3.23 0.10 4.69
C SER A 33 -2.23 -0.26 3.59
N GLN A 34 -2.46 0.20 2.36
CA GLN A 34 -1.55 0.04 1.23
C GLN A 34 -0.25 0.84 1.43
N ALA A 35 -0.33 2.07 1.95
CA ALA A 35 0.85 2.87 2.27
C ALA A 35 1.69 2.20 3.37
N ARG A 36 1.04 1.66 4.41
CA ARG A 36 1.72 0.90 5.48
C ARG A 36 2.38 -0.35 4.92
N GLN A 37 1.71 -1.07 4.02
CA GLN A 37 2.29 -2.23 3.36
C GLN A 37 3.54 -1.86 2.54
N ALA A 38 3.47 -0.78 1.75
CA ALA A 38 4.63 -0.26 1.04
C ALA A 38 5.77 0.08 2.00
N CYS A 39 5.48 0.77 3.10
CA CYS A 39 6.48 1.17 4.09
C CYS A 39 7.09 0.01 4.88
N THR A 40 6.36 -1.07 5.12
CA THR A 40 6.95 -2.31 5.65
C THR A 40 7.98 -2.88 4.68
N THR A 41 7.65 -2.94 3.38
CA THR A 41 8.58 -3.41 2.34
C THR A 41 9.80 -2.49 2.17
N VAL A 42 9.61 -1.17 2.25
CA VAL A 42 10.71 -0.18 2.28
C VAL A 42 11.64 -0.45 3.47
N ASN A 43 11.11 -0.64 4.68
CA ASN A 43 11.95 -0.93 5.85
C ASN A 43 12.73 -2.23 5.69
N GLU A 44 12.16 -3.23 5.02
CA GLU A 44 12.88 -4.47 4.68
C GLU A 44 14.02 -4.22 3.68
N SER A 45 13.84 -3.36 2.67
CA SER A 45 14.93 -2.97 1.76
C SER A 45 16.05 -2.26 2.50
N LEU A 46 15.70 -1.27 3.34
CA LEU A 46 16.67 -0.51 4.14
C LEU A 46 17.43 -1.41 5.10
N LYS A 47 16.79 -2.43 5.66
CA LYS A 47 17.46 -3.43 6.49
C LYS A 47 18.47 -4.26 5.70
N ILE A 48 18.17 -4.65 4.45
CA ILE A 48 19.13 -5.31 3.57
C ILE A 48 20.31 -4.37 3.29
N TYR A 49 20.03 -3.15 2.86
CA TYR A 49 21.05 -2.13 2.55
C TYR A 49 21.96 -1.83 3.75
N SER A 50 21.41 -1.81 4.97
CA SER A 50 22.16 -1.53 6.20
C SER A 50 23.22 -2.58 6.58
N GLN A 51 23.22 -3.74 5.93
CA GLN A 51 24.25 -4.76 6.14
C GLN A 51 25.58 -4.39 5.46
N ILE A 52 25.58 -3.42 4.55
CA ILE A 52 26.78 -2.93 3.89
C ILE A 52 27.58 -2.06 4.87
N THR A 53 28.80 -2.49 5.16
CA THR A 53 29.77 -1.80 6.02
C THR A 53 31.00 -1.39 5.21
N PRO A 54 31.87 -0.49 5.72
CA PRO A 54 33.12 -0.14 5.04
C PRO A 54 34.06 -1.33 4.79
N THR A 55 33.90 -2.44 5.53
CA THR A 55 34.69 -3.66 5.40
C THR A 55 34.00 -4.74 4.55
N THR A 56 32.78 -4.51 4.08
CA THR A 56 32.04 -5.48 3.25
C THR A 56 32.76 -5.66 1.92
N PRO A 57 33.09 -6.90 1.50
CA PRO A 57 33.67 -7.17 0.19
C PRO A 57 32.82 -6.59 -0.95
N THR A 58 33.46 -6.06 -2.00
CA THR A 58 32.76 -5.41 -3.12
C THR A 58 31.69 -6.28 -3.77
N ALA A 59 31.97 -7.58 -3.95
CA ALA A 59 31.00 -8.52 -4.52
C ALA A 59 29.75 -8.67 -3.64
N GLU A 60 29.93 -8.74 -2.32
CA GLU A 60 28.84 -8.84 -1.35
C GLU A 60 28.06 -7.52 -1.26
N ALA A 61 28.75 -6.37 -1.25
CA ALA A 61 28.11 -5.05 -1.27
C ALA A 61 27.23 -4.86 -2.52
N ASN A 62 27.69 -5.32 -3.68
CA ASN A 62 26.91 -5.28 -4.92
C ASN A 62 25.68 -6.18 -4.86
N GLN A 63 25.79 -7.38 -4.27
CA GLN A 63 24.65 -8.27 -4.07
C GLN A 63 23.61 -7.68 -3.12
N LEU A 64 24.05 -7.19 -1.95
CA LEU A 64 23.17 -6.53 -0.98
C LEU A 64 22.48 -5.31 -1.58
N THR A 65 23.18 -4.53 -2.40
CA THR A 65 22.59 -3.37 -3.10
C THR A 65 21.52 -3.82 -4.10
N ALA A 66 21.78 -4.87 -4.88
CA ALA A 66 20.81 -5.39 -5.85
C ALA A 66 19.56 -5.97 -5.15
N ASP A 67 19.75 -6.72 -4.06
CA ASP A 67 18.67 -7.30 -3.27
C ASP A 67 17.82 -6.22 -2.59
N ALA A 68 18.46 -5.19 -2.01
CA ALA A 68 17.77 -4.05 -1.43
C ALA A 68 16.98 -3.29 -2.49
N GLN A 69 17.57 -2.99 -3.65
CA GLN A 69 16.87 -2.32 -4.75
C GLN A 69 15.68 -3.12 -5.27
N ALA A 70 15.84 -4.43 -5.49
CA ALA A 70 14.75 -5.30 -5.92
C ALA A 70 13.60 -5.32 -4.90
N LYS A 71 13.96 -5.37 -3.60
CA LYS A 71 12.99 -5.31 -2.52
C LYS A 71 12.27 -3.96 -2.47
N LEU A 72 12.99 -2.85 -2.60
CA LEU A 72 12.43 -1.51 -2.63
C LEU A 72 11.42 -1.34 -3.77
N LEU A 73 11.78 -1.76 -4.99
CA LEU A 73 10.91 -1.67 -6.16
C LEU A 73 9.66 -2.56 -6.04
N SER A 74 9.73 -3.66 -5.29
CA SER A 74 8.55 -4.50 -5.01
C SER A 74 7.47 -3.78 -4.18
N ALA A 75 7.79 -2.66 -3.53
CA ALA A 75 6.83 -1.83 -2.81
C ALA A 75 5.98 -0.93 -3.73
N LEU A 76 6.38 -0.74 -5.00
CA LEU A 76 5.71 0.18 -5.93
C LEU A 76 4.22 -0.08 -6.12
N PRO A 77 3.74 -1.32 -6.32
CA PRO A 77 2.30 -1.56 -6.52
C PRO A 77 1.46 -1.11 -5.33
N SER A 78 1.93 -1.35 -4.11
CA SER A 78 1.26 -0.91 -2.88
C SER A 78 1.26 0.61 -2.75
N ALA A 79 2.38 1.28 -3.06
CA ALA A 79 2.47 2.74 -3.03
C ALA A 79 1.59 3.41 -4.11
N ALA A 80 1.50 2.80 -5.29
CA ALA A 80 0.65 3.28 -6.38
C ALA A 80 -0.84 3.09 -6.06
N ALA A 81 -1.22 1.97 -5.45
CA ALA A 81 -2.57 1.75 -4.99
C ALA A 81 -2.95 2.76 -3.89
N ALA A 82 -2.04 2.99 -2.93
CA ALA A 82 -2.22 4.00 -1.89
C ALA A 82 -2.43 5.39 -2.50
N THR A 83 -1.59 5.78 -3.46
CA THR A 83 -1.68 7.06 -4.18
C THR A 83 -3.01 7.21 -4.93
N SER A 84 -3.51 6.11 -5.51
CA SER A 84 -4.80 6.10 -6.21
C SER A 84 -5.99 6.29 -5.25
N GLY A 85 -5.87 5.79 -4.02
CA GLY A 85 -6.89 5.97 -2.98
C GLY A 85 -6.78 7.30 -2.22
N ASP A 86 -5.57 7.85 -2.12
CA ASP A 86 -5.24 9.12 -1.47
C ASP A 86 -3.95 9.71 -2.05
N GLY A 87 -4.08 10.82 -2.78
CA GLY A 87 -2.96 11.46 -3.49
C GLY A 87 -1.83 11.97 -2.59
N SER A 88 -2.05 12.08 -1.28
CA SER A 88 -0.98 12.46 -0.33
C SER A 88 0.18 11.46 -0.29
N PHE A 89 -0.04 10.21 -0.72
CA PHE A 89 1.00 9.18 -0.82
C PHE A 89 1.83 9.24 -2.12
N ASN A 90 1.58 10.20 -3.02
CA ASN A 90 2.31 10.34 -4.28
C ASN A 90 3.83 10.52 -4.07
N ALA A 91 4.23 11.23 -3.01
CA ALA A 91 5.64 11.41 -2.67
C ALA A 91 6.33 10.07 -2.38
N LEU A 92 5.64 9.15 -1.69
CA LEU A 92 6.17 7.82 -1.36
C LEU A 92 6.36 7.00 -2.63
N MET A 93 5.33 6.95 -3.49
CA MET A 93 5.39 6.26 -4.78
C MET A 93 6.54 6.80 -5.64
N THR A 94 6.66 8.13 -5.74
CA THR A 94 7.70 8.79 -6.54
C THR A 94 9.10 8.48 -6.00
N THR A 95 9.30 8.57 -4.68
CA THR A 95 10.60 8.28 -4.06
C THR A 95 11.03 6.83 -4.34
N ILE A 96 10.09 5.88 -4.26
CA ILE A 96 10.36 4.48 -4.57
C ILE A 96 10.68 4.30 -6.07
N SER A 97 9.98 5.00 -6.99
CA SER A 97 10.24 4.85 -8.43
C SER A 97 11.62 5.37 -8.84
N GLU A 98 12.13 6.38 -8.13
CA GLU A 98 13.48 6.89 -8.33
C GLU A 98 14.58 5.89 -7.98
N ALA A 99 14.29 4.80 -7.25
CA ALA A 99 15.27 3.75 -6.95
C ALA A 99 15.86 3.08 -8.19
N THR A 100 15.23 3.20 -9.36
CA THR A 100 15.79 2.71 -10.64
C THR A 100 16.92 3.58 -11.20
N ARG A 101 17.05 4.82 -10.73
CA ARG A 101 17.97 5.84 -11.28
C ARG A 101 18.89 6.43 -10.22
N VAL A 102 18.44 6.48 -8.97
CA VAL A 102 19.11 7.12 -7.85
C VAL A 102 19.64 6.04 -6.90
N PRO A 103 20.94 6.11 -6.51
CA PRO A 103 21.51 5.24 -5.49
C PRO A 103 20.70 5.25 -4.18
N GLU A 104 20.47 4.07 -3.58
CA GLU A 104 19.58 3.93 -2.43
C GLU A 104 20.02 4.77 -1.21
N ASN A 105 21.33 4.97 -1.01
CA ASN A 105 21.86 5.85 0.05
C ASN A 105 21.32 7.29 0.00
N LEU A 106 21.00 7.80 -1.20
CA LEU A 106 20.43 9.13 -1.37
C LEU A 106 18.92 9.16 -1.13
N LEU A 107 18.26 8.01 -1.20
CA LEU A 107 16.82 7.86 -0.98
C LEU A 107 16.48 7.54 0.49
N VAL A 108 17.41 6.93 1.24
CA VAL A 108 17.21 6.50 2.64
C VAL A 108 16.59 7.61 3.52
N PRO A 109 17.08 8.87 3.54
CA PRO A 109 16.50 9.89 4.41
C PRO A 109 15.03 10.18 4.09
N SER A 110 14.71 10.32 2.80
CA SER A 110 13.35 10.59 2.32
C SER A 110 12.41 9.42 2.59
N LEU A 111 12.84 8.18 2.29
CA LEU A 111 12.08 6.97 2.55
C LEU A 111 11.78 6.80 4.05
N THR A 112 12.80 7.02 4.89
CA THR A 112 12.67 6.95 6.35
C THR A 112 11.69 7.98 6.89
N ALA A 113 11.78 9.24 6.44
CA ALA A 113 10.90 10.31 6.88
C ALA A 113 9.43 10.05 6.50
N GLN A 114 9.20 9.67 5.24
CA GLN A 114 7.85 9.37 4.73
C GLN A 114 7.24 8.17 5.45
N CYS A 115 8.00 7.10 5.62
CA CYS A 115 7.50 5.91 6.30
C CYS A 115 7.33 6.07 7.80
N LYS A 116 8.08 6.96 8.45
CA LYS A 116 7.82 7.34 9.84
C LYS A 116 6.42 7.94 10.02
N VAL A 117 6.00 8.81 9.10
CA VAL A 117 4.65 9.42 9.14
C VAL A 117 3.58 8.35 8.89
N VAL A 118 3.73 7.55 7.83
CA VAL A 118 2.77 6.50 7.45
C VAL A 118 2.59 5.45 8.55
N LEU A 119 3.68 5.02 9.19
CA LEU A 119 3.66 3.99 10.22
C LEU A 119 3.27 4.52 11.61
N SER A 120 3.22 5.83 11.80
CA SER A 120 2.80 6.43 13.07
C SER A 120 1.34 6.12 13.40
N ASN A 121 1.00 6.22 14.69
CA ASN A 121 -0.39 6.16 15.16
C ASN A 121 -1.09 7.53 15.06
N THR A 122 -0.37 8.56 14.64
CA THR A 122 -0.91 9.90 14.38
C THR A 122 -1.60 9.94 13.02
N PRO A 123 -2.72 10.67 12.87
CA PRO A 123 -3.32 10.90 11.57
C PRO A 123 -2.29 11.59 10.66
N TYR A 124 -1.98 11.00 9.51
CA TYR A 124 -1.02 11.54 8.55
C TYR A 124 -1.51 12.81 7.83
N LEU A 125 -2.75 13.22 8.09
CA LEU A 125 -3.38 14.47 7.64
C LEU A 125 -3.53 15.53 8.75
N ALA A 126 -2.94 15.34 9.93
CA ALA A 126 -2.99 16.33 11.03
C ALA A 126 -1.92 17.42 10.92
N SER A 127 -1.55 17.82 9.70
CA SER A 127 -0.61 18.92 9.42
C SER A 127 -1.34 20.12 8.81
#